data_AF-V4B638-F1
#
_entry.id   AF-V4B638-F1
#
_cell.length_a   1.000
_cell.length_b   1.000
_cell.length_c   1.000
_cell.angle_alpha   90.00
_cell.angle_beta   90.00
_cell.angle_gamma   90.00
#
_symmetry.space_group_name_H-M   'P 1'
#
loop_
_entity.id
_entity.type
_entity.pdbx_description
1 polymer ?
#
loop_
_entity_poly.entity_id
_entity_poly.type
_entity_poly.pdbx_seq_one_letter_code
_entity_poly.pdbx_strand_id
1 'polypeptide(L)'
;KEPGVIYLSRIPTGMTVRSFKEILGRYGRITHCYLQPDEKTVTKKGRKYSEGWIEYADKKLAKRVALSLNCQRVGYKKSSKWYDELWNMKYLSKFKWFHLNERLEYEHALREQKMRKEVTLAKKEASFHTQNIGKSKKMRKMEKRKKE
;
A
#
# COMPACT_ATOMS: atom_id res chain seq x y z
N LYS A 1 -4.33 -28.28 8.88
CA LYS A 1 -3.67 -27.17 9.63
C LYS A 1 -4.34 -25.88 9.19
N GLU A 2 -4.77 -25.05 10.13
CA GLU A 2 -5.43 -23.78 9.81
C GLU A 2 -4.39 -22.66 9.72
N PRO A 3 -4.49 -21.76 8.73
CA PRO A 3 -3.58 -20.64 8.61
C PRO A 3 -3.77 -19.62 9.73
N GLY A 4 -2.72 -18.87 10.02
CA GLY A 4 -2.76 -17.79 11.00
C GLY A 4 -2.01 -16.56 10.52
N VAL A 5 -2.65 -15.39 10.70
CA VAL A 5 -2.09 -14.11 10.29
C VAL A 5 -1.44 -13.38 11.47
N ILE A 6 -0.26 -12.83 11.22
CA ILE A 6 0.46 -11.94 12.12
C ILE A 6 0.50 -10.55 11.48
N TYR A 7 0.13 -9.56 12.26
CA TYR A 7 0.25 -8.14 11.93
C TYR A 7 1.55 -7.57 12.49
N LEU A 8 2.17 -6.67 11.74
CA LEU A 8 3.33 -5.89 12.15
C LEU A 8 3.03 -4.42 11.99
N SER A 9 3.14 -3.67 13.10
CA SER A 9 2.87 -2.23 13.09
C SER A 9 4.05 -1.38 12.65
N ARG A 10 5.26 -1.94 12.60
CA ARG A 10 6.48 -1.24 12.19
C ARG A 10 7.42 -2.20 11.48
N ILE A 11 7.87 -1.80 10.30
CA ILE A 11 8.86 -2.54 9.52
C ILE A 11 10.20 -1.81 9.59
N PRO A 12 11.30 -2.49 9.97
CA PRO A 12 12.61 -1.85 10.03
C PRO A 12 13.02 -1.24 8.68
N THR A 13 13.69 -0.09 8.75
CA THR A 13 13.96 0.72 7.56
C THR A 13 14.88 0.01 6.56
N GLY A 14 14.54 0.09 5.28
CA GLY A 14 15.30 -0.55 4.20
C GLY A 14 15.17 -2.07 4.15
N MET A 15 14.26 -2.67 4.91
CA MET A 15 13.92 -4.08 4.77
C MET A 15 13.05 -4.30 3.54
N THR A 16 13.38 -5.32 2.75
CA THR A 16 12.59 -5.71 1.58
C THR A 16 11.66 -6.88 1.92
N VAL A 17 10.59 -7.06 1.14
CA VAL A 17 9.70 -8.24 1.27
C VAL A 17 10.49 -9.55 1.20
N ARG A 18 11.56 -9.61 0.38
CA ARG A 18 12.43 -10.79 0.26
C ARG A 18 13.17 -11.08 1.57
N SER A 19 13.89 -10.09 2.11
CA SER A 19 14.64 -10.25 3.37
C SER A 19 13.71 -10.60 4.53
N PHE A 20 12.52 -9.99 4.54
CA PHE A 20 11.50 -10.25 5.55
C PHE A 20 10.99 -11.71 5.50
N LYS A 21 10.66 -12.21 4.30
CA LYS A 21 10.30 -13.62 4.08
C LYS A 21 11.44 -14.58 4.45
N GLU A 22 12.68 -14.21 4.15
CA GLU A 22 13.85 -15.03 4.46
C GLU A 22 14.04 -15.18 5.97
N ILE A 23 14.00 -14.08 6.73
CA ILE A 23 14.17 -14.09 8.18
C ILE A 23 13.02 -14.86 8.85
N LEU A 24 11.78 -14.52 8.49
CA LEU A 24 10.60 -15.07 9.15
C LEU A 24 10.23 -16.47 8.64
N GLY A 25 10.69 -16.85 7.46
CA GLY A 25 10.56 -18.18 6.90
C GLY A 25 11.36 -19.24 7.65
N ARG A 26 12.39 -18.85 8.42
CA ARG A 26 13.17 -19.77 9.28
C ARG A 26 12.33 -20.38 10.40
N TYR A 27 11.28 -19.68 10.82
CA TYR A 27 10.39 -20.16 11.87
C TYR A 27 9.29 -21.08 11.33
N GLY A 28 9.00 -21.04 10.03
CA GLY A 28 8.04 -21.92 9.39
C GLY A 28 7.57 -21.48 8.01
N ARG A 29 6.71 -22.31 7.42
CA ARG A 29 6.16 -22.07 6.08
C ARG A 29 5.21 -20.88 6.06
N ILE A 30 5.65 -19.82 5.39
CA ILE A 30 4.85 -18.64 5.06
C ILE A 30 4.09 -18.92 3.76
N THR A 31 2.79 -18.64 3.75
CA THR A 31 1.92 -18.74 2.56
C THR A 31 1.79 -17.39 1.88
N HIS A 32 1.49 -16.36 2.65
CA HIS A 32 1.29 -15.00 2.14
C HIS A 32 2.08 -13.98 2.96
N CYS A 33 2.48 -12.89 2.31
CA CYS A 33 3.22 -11.80 2.92
C CYS A 33 2.95 -10.52 2.13
N TYR A 34 2.59 -9.47 2.84
CA TYR A 34 2.26 -8.16 2.29
C TYR A 34 2.87 -7.11 3.21
N LEU A 35 3.57 -6.15 2.63
CA LEU A 35 4.11 -5.00 3.33
C LEU A 35 3.48 -3.77 2.68
N GLN A 36 2.78 -2.96 3.45
CA GLN A 36 2.12 -1.76 2.95
C GLN A 36 3.17 -0.67 2.71
N PRO A 37 3.32 -0.19 1.47
CA PRO A 37 4.24 0.90 1.18
C PRO A 37 3.75 2.18 1.87
N ASP A 38 4.69 2.91 2.48
CA ASP A 38 4.38 4.22 3.02
C ASP A 38 4.32 5.25 1.88
N GLU A 39 3.10 5.73 1.57
CA GLU A 39 2.84 6.67 0.48
C GLU A 39 3.57 8.00 0.65
N LYS A 40 3.93 8.38 1.88
CA LYS A 40 4.56 9.69 2.18
C LYS A 40 6.07 9.69 2.02
N THR A 41 6.72 8.52 1.93
CA THR A 41 8.18 8.42 2.07
C THR A 41 8.87 7.73 0.90
N VAL A 42 8.33 7.90 -0.32
CA VAL A 42 9.03 7.59 -1.58
C VAL A 42 10.23 8.54 -1.73
N THR A 43 11.31 8.24 -1.01
CA THR A 43 12.56 8.99 -1.05
C THR A 43 13.57 8.25 -1.92
N LYS A 44 14.59 8.95 -2.41
CA LYS A 44 15.71 8.37 -3.19
C LYS A 44 16.44 7.20 -2.50
N LYS A 45 16.23 6.99 -1.19
CA LYS A 45 16.89 5.96 -0.36
C LYS A 45 16.16 4.60 -0.32
N GLY A 46 15.07 4.44 -1.06
CA GLY A 46 14.34 3.18 -1.21
C GLY A 46 12.94 3.19 -0.58
N ARG A 47 12.17 2.12 -0.83
CA ARG A 47 10.80 1.96 -0.32
C ARG A 47 10.81 1.69 1.18
N LYS A 48 10.09 2.52 1.93
CA LYS A 48 9.74 2.24 3.32
C LYS A 48 8.35 1.61 3.37
N TYR A 49 8.15 0.78 4.39
CA TYR A 49 6.87 0.14 4.64
C TYR A 49 6.37 0.61 6.01
N SER A 50 5.09 0.99 6.09
CA SER A 50 4.47 1.41 7.33
C SER A 50 4.10 0.19 8.17
N GLU A 51 3.39 -0.75 7.56
CA GLU A 51 2.75 -1.90 8.20
C GLU A 51 3.02 -3.18 7.39
N GLY A 52 2.78 -4.33 8.00
CA GLY A 52 2.93 -5.63 7.33
C GLY A 52 2.03 -6.72 7.87
N TRP A 53 1.71 -7.67 7.01
CA TRP A 53 0.93 -8.86 7.34
C TRP A 53 1.63 -10.10 6.79
N ILE A 54 1.69 -11.15 7.61
CA ILE A 54 2.21 -12.45 7.24
C ILE A 54 1.19 -13.50 7.57
N GLU A 55 0.97 -14.43 6.65
CA GLU A 55 0.23 -15.65 6.93
C GLU A 55 1.18 -16.84 7.00
N TYR A 56 1.15 -17.55 8.13
CA TYR A 56 1.76 -18.86 8.26
C TYR A 56 0.72 -19.95 7.99
N ALA A 57 1.18 -21.08 7.44
CA ALA A 57 0.33 -22.25 7.18
C ALA A 57 -0.27 -22.88 8.46
N ASP A 58 0.30 -22.60 9.64
CA ASP A 58 -0.17 -23.11 10.93
C ASP A 58 -0.39 -21.96 11.93
N LYS A 59 -1.63 -21.82 12.42
CA LYS A 59 -2.03 -20.81 13.40
C LYS A 59 -1.33 -20.98 14.75
N LYS A 60 -1.00 -22.20 15.16
CA LYS A 60 -0.29 -22.44 16.43
C LYS A 60 1.13 -21.88 16.35
N LEU A 61 1.76 -22.08 15.19
CA LEU A 61 3.07 -21.51 14.89
C LEU A 61 3.01 -19.99 14.83
N ALA A 62 2.02 -19.43 14.13
CA ALA A 62 1.82 -17.98 14.06
C ALA A 62 1.72 -17.33 15.45
N LYS A 63 0.93 -17.94 16.36
CA LYS A 63 0.81 -17.47 17.76
C LYS A 63 2.15 -17.50 18.49
N ARG A 64 2.88 -18.62 18.38
CA ARG A 64 4.19 -18.78 19.04
C ARG A 64 5.19 -17.77 18.50
N VAL A 65 5.28 -17.62 17.19
CA VAL A 65 6.20 -16.66 16.53
C VAL A 65 5.87 -15.24 16.95
N ALA A 66 4.59 -14.84 16.92
CA ALA A 66 4.20 -13.51 17.38
C ALA A 66 4.58 -13.29 18.86
N LEU A 67 4.33 -14.26 19.74
CA LEU A 67 4.66 -14.13 21.16
C LEU A 67 6.17 -14.09 21.41
N SER A 68 6.94 -14.94 20.72
CA SER A 68 8.38 -15.08 20.91
C SER A 68 9.18 -13.96 20.27
N LEU A 69 8.77 -13.46 19.10
CA LEU A 69 9.51 -12.41 18.39
C LEU A 69 9.05 -11.00 18.74
N ASN A 70 7.84 -10.82 19.28
CA ASN A 70 7.41 -9.48 19.67
C ASN A 70 8.37 -8.88 20.71
N CYS A 71 8.77 -7.63 20.49
CA CYS A 71 9.78 -6.90 21.26
C CYS A 71 11.20 -7.53 21.24
N GLN A 72 11.47 -8.49 20.35
CA GLN A 72 12.83 -9.02 20.14
C GLN A 72 13.55 -8.28 19.02
N ARG A 73 14.89 -8.32 19.05
CA ARG A 73 15.73 -7.73 18.02
C ARG A 73 15.59 -8.47 16.69
N VAL A 74 15.66 -7.72 15.60
CA VAL A 74 15.57 -8.26 14.22
C VAL A 74 16.86 -8.99 13.84
N GLY A 75 18.01 -8.38 14.16
CA GLY A 75 19.33 -8.92 13.82
C GLY A 75 19.97 -9.70 14.98
N TYR A 76 20.62 -10.82 14.65
CA TYR A 76 21.44 -11.60 15.57
C TYR A 76 22.92 -11.17 15.59
N LYS A 77 23.39 -10.48 14.53
CA LYS A 77 24.76 -9.98 14.39
C LYS A 77 24.82 -8.49 14.68
N LYS A 78 25.80 -8.03 15.47
CA LYS A 78 26.08 -6.60 15.74
C LYS A 78 26.34 -5.77 14.47
N SER A 79 26.87 -6.40 13.43
CA SER A 79 27.10 -5.76 12.12
C SER A 79 25.83 -5.66 11.26
N SER A 80 24.71 -6.25 11.67
CA SER A 80 23.47 -6.19 10.91
C SER A 80 22.89 -4.78 10.90
N LYS A 81 22.41 -4.35 9.74
CA LYS A 81 21.73 -3.05 9.55
C LYS A 81 20.53 -2.85 10.49
N TRP A 82 19.91 -3.93 10.96
CA TRP A 82 18.72 -3.90 11.82
C TRP A 82 19.01 -4.40 13.25
N TYR A 83 20.25 -4.26 13.72
CA TYR A 83 20.65 -4.77 15.03
C TYR A 83 19.88 -4.13 16.20
N ASP A 84 19.69 -2.80 16.17
CA ASP A 84 18.97 -2.06 17.22
C ASP A 84 17.46 -1.99 17.01
N GLU A 85 16.98 -2.54 15.90
CA GLU A 85 15.56 -2.52 15.54
C GLU A 85 14.83 -3.71 16.18
N LEU A 86 13.67 -3.41 16.78
CA LEU A 86 12.81 -4.40 17.43
C LEU A 86 11.64 -4.78 16.52
N TRP A 87 11.27 -6.06 16.57
CA TRP A 87 10.02 -6.55 16.02
C TRP A 87 8.84 -6.05 16.85
N ASN A 88 7.82 -5.51 16.17
CA ASN A 88 6.51 -5.24 16.77
C ASN A 88 5.48 -6.08 16.02
N MET A 89 5.00 -7.15 16.66
CA MET A 89 4.17 -8.16 16.03
C MET A 89 2.97 -8.51 16.92
N LYS A 90 1.81 -8.70 16.30
CA LYS A 90 0.58 -9.13 16.96
C LYS A 90 -0.10 -10.22 16.16
N TYR A 91 -0.39 -11.35 16.79
CA TYR A 91 -1.24 -12.38 16.18
C TYR A 91 -2.68 -11.87 16.08
N LEU A 92 -3.30 -12.03 14.91
CA LEU A 92 -4.69 -11.66 14.68
C LEU A 92 -5.60 -12.88 14.80
N SER A 93 -6.34 -12.98 15.90
CA SER A 93 -7.33 -14.05 16.09
C SER A 93 -8.54 -13.84 15.19
N LYS A 94 -9.09 -14.92 14.63
CA LYS A 94 -10.28 -14.90 13.74
C LYS A 94 -10.11 -14.07 12.45
N PHE A 95 -8.87 -13.67 12.15
CA PHE A 95 -8.54 -12.93 10.94
C PHE A 95 -7.90 -13.90 9.93
N LYS A 96 -8.38 -13.84 8.68
CA LYS A 96 -7.86 -14.62 7.55
C LYS A 96 -7.26 -13.68 6.52
N TRP A 97 -6.33 -14.17 5.71
CA TRP A 97 -5.72 -13.36 4.65
C TRP A 97 -6.73 -12.72 3.69
N PHE A 98 -7.80 -13.44 3.36
CA PHE A 98 -8.86 -12.93 2.49
C PHE A 98 -9.48 -11.62 3.00
N HIS A 99 -9.66 -11.45 4.32
CA HIS A 99 -10.19 -10.19 4.88
C HIS A 99 -9.25 -9.00 4.64
N LEU A 100 -7.94 -9.23 4.56
CA LEU A 100 -6.98 -8.19 4.20
C LEU A 100 -7.12 -7.81 2.72
N ASN A 101 -7.15 -8.82 1.83
CA ASN A 101 -7.29 -8.59 0.40
C ASN A 101 -8.59 -7.84 0.07
N GLU A 102 -9.72 -8.28 0.64
CA GLU A 102 -11.02 -7.65 0.44
C GLU A 102 -11.01 -6.16 0.83
N ARG A 103 -10.41 -5.84 1.99
CA ARG A 103 -10.25 -4.45 2.43
C ARG A 103 -9.37 -3.65 1.48
N LEU A 104 -8.22 -4.18 1.06
CA LEU A 104 -7.29 -3.50 0.16
C LEU A 104 -7.91 -3.26 -1.22
N GLU A 105 -8.63 -4.24 -1.75
CA GLU A 105 -9.35 -4.14 -3.02
C GLU A 105 -10.44 -3.08 -2.95
N TYR A 106 -11.20 -3.06 -1.86
CA TYR A 106 -12.22 -2.03 -1.63
C TYR A 106 -11.61 -0.62 -1.56
N GLU A 107 -10.54 -0.44 -0.78
CA GLU A 107 -9.83 0.85 -0.69
C GLU A 107 -9.26 1.29 -2.05
N HIS A 108 -8.71 0.36 -2.83
CA HIS A 108 -8.20 0.64 -4.18
C HIS A 108 -9.33 1.04 -5.14
N ALA A 109 -10.44 0.30 -5.16
CA ALA A 109 -11.60 0.60 -6.00
C ALA A 109 -12.21 1.97 -5.69
N LEU A 110 -12.31 2.32 -4.40
CA LEU A 110 -12.76 3.66 -3.97
C LEU A 110 -11.83 4.77 -4.45
N ARG A 111 -10.51 4.59 -4.32
CA ARG A 111 -9.53 5.58 -4.79
C ARG A 111 -9.61 5.75 -6.31
N GLU A 112 -9.69 4.65 -7.05
CA GLU A 112 -9.82 4.67 -8.50
C GLU A 112 -11.12 5.37 -8.94
N GLN A 113 -12.24 5.10 -8.28
CA GLN A 113 -13.51 5.75 -8.59
C GLN A 113 -13.44 7.27 -8.36
N LYS A 114 -12.80 7.72 -7.27
CA LYS A 114 -12.59 9.15 -7.00
C LYS A 114 -11.74 9.80 -8.09
N MET A 115 -10.60 9.21 -8.43
CA MET A 115 -9.74 9.74 -9.49
C MET A 115 -10.47 9.80 -10.85
N ARG A 116 -11.23 8.76 -11.21
CA ARG A 116 -12.03 8.74 -12.45
C ARG A 116 -13.06 9.88 -12.48
N LYS A 117 -13.71 10.17 -11.34
CA LYS A 117 -14.66 11.30 -11.23
C LYS A 117 -13.97 12.63 -11.45
N GLU A 118 -12.83 12.86 -10.79
CA GLU A 118 -12.03 14.10 -10.94
C GLU A 118 -11.57 14.29 -12.39
N VAL A 119 -11.05 13.24 -13.03
CA VAL A 119 -10.64 13.28 -14.44
C VAL A 119 -11.84 13.59 -15.35
N THR A 120 -13.01 13.01 -15.07
CA THR A 120 -14.21 13.24 -15.87
C THR A 120 -14.70 14.68 -15.73
N LEU A 121 -14.66 15.26 -14.53
CA LEU A 121 -15.00 16.66 -14.28
C LEU A 121 -14.03 17.59 -15.03
N ALA A 122 -12.72 17.39 -14.89
CA ALA A 122 -11.71 18.18 -15.58
C ALA A 122 -11.85 18.11 -17.12
N LYS A 123 -12.14 16.92 -17.68
CA LYS A 123 -12.40 16.76 -19.12
C LYS A 123 -13.64 17.53 -19.57
N LYS A 124 -14.72 17.51 -18.77
CA LYS A 124 -15.96 18.24 -19.08
C LYS A 124 -15.72 19.76 -19.08
N GLU A 125 -14.99 20.27 -18.09
CA GLU A 125 -14.61 21.68 -18.01
C GLU A 125 -13.73 22.11 -19.19
N ALA A 126 -12.71 21.33 -19.53
CA ALA A 126 -11.84 21.60 -20.67
C ALA A 126 -12.62 21.62 -21.99
N SER A 127 -13.51 20.63 -22.21
CA SER A 127 -14.36 20.56 -23.39
C SER A 127 -15.30 21.76 -23.51
N PHE A 128 -15.94 22.16 -22.39
CA PHE A 128 -16.80 23.34 -22.34
C PHE A 128 -16.03 24.62 -22.68
N HIS A 129 -14.81 24.76 -22.15
CA HIS A 129 -13.94 25.90 -22.44
C HIS A 129 -13.56 25.95 -23.94
N THR A 130 -13.14 24.84 -24.54
CA THR A 130 -12.85 24.76 -25.98
C THR A 130 -14.07 25.10 -26.82
N GLN A 131 -15.25 24.61 -26.45
CA GLN A 131 -16.50 24.90 -27.16
C GLN A 131 -16.84 26.40 -27.10
N ASN A 132 -16.69 27.04 -25.94
CA ASN A 132 -16.96 28.47 -25.77
C ASN A 132 -15.97 29.35 -26.54
N ILE A 133 -14.67 29.00 -26.56
CA ILE A 133 -13.69 29.69 -27.43
C ILE A 133 -14.10 29.55 -28.89
N GLY A 134 -14.48 28.35 -29.33
CA GLY A 134 -14.95 28.10 -30.69
C GLY A 134 -16.17 28.96 -31.06
N LYS A 135 -17.17 29.02 -30.18
CA LYS A 135 -18.37 29.87 -30.34
C LYS A 135 -18.00 31.35 -30.40
N SER A 136 -17.19 31.85 -29.47
CA SER A 136 -16.73 33.25 -29.45
C SER A 136 -16.00 33.64 -30.73
N LYS A 137 -15.08 32.80 -31.22
CA LYS A 137 -14.39 33.03 -32.50
C LYS A 137 -15.35 33.10 -33.69
N LYS A 138 -16.40 32.26 -33.71
CA LYS A 138 -17.44 32.28 -34.77
C LYS A 138 -18.28 33.55 -34.69
N MET A 139 -18.72 33.96 -33.50
CA MET A 139 -19.48 35.19 -33.29
C MET A 139 -18.69 36.42 -33.74
N ARG A 140 -17.40 36.52 -33.36
CA ARG A 140 -16.53 37.63 -33.78
C ARG A 140 -16.33 37.71 -35.29
N LYS A 141 -16.30 36.57 -36.00
CA LYS A 141 -16.23 36.55 -37.47
C LYS A 141 -17.54 37.00 -38.12
N MET A 142 -18.70 36.62 -37.55
CA MET A 142 -20.01 37.08 -38.04
C MET A 142 -20.21 38.58 -37.83
N GLU A 143 -19.82 39.12 -36.68
CA GLU A 143 -19.91 40.57 -36.42
C GLU A 143 -19.07 41.40 -37.40
N LYS A 144 -17.86 40.92 -37.74
CA LYS A 144 -17.02 41.58 -38.76
C LYS A 144 -17.70 41.60 -40.13
N ARG A 145 -18.28 40.47 -40.56
CA ARG A 145 -19.02 40.35 -41.83
C ARG A 145 -20.30 41.19 -41.91
N LYS A 146 -20.89 41.59 -40.77
CA LYS A 146 -22.08 42.46 -40.73
C LYS A 146 -21.74 43.96 -40.71
N LYS A 147 -20.48 44.31 -40.44
CA LYS A 147 -19.99 45.69 -40.40
C LYS A 147 -19.33 46.14 -41.71
N GLU A 148 -18.96 45.18 -42.57
CA GLU A 148 -18.66 45.38 -43.99
C GLU A 148 -19.96 45.38 -44.80
#